data_AF-A0A7L0FIC3-F1
#
_entry.id   AF-A0A7L0FIC3-F1
#
_cell.length_a   1.000
_cell.length_b   1.000
_cell.length_c   1.000
_cell.angle_alpha   90.00
_cell.angle_beta   90.00
_cell.angle_gamma   90.00
#
_symmetry.space_group_name_H-M   'P 1'
#
loop_
_entity.id
_entity.type
_entity.pdbx_description
1 polymer ?
#
loop_
_entity_poly.entity_id
_entity_poly.type
_entity_poly.pdbx_seq_one_letter_code
_entity_poly.pdbx_strand_id
1 'polypeptide(L)'
;GPAHLFRLAGKCFSFVESTYKYEFCPFHNVTQHEQTFRWNAYSGILGIWHEWEIENNTFVGMWMREGDSCETKSRQTKVHLVCGKSNKLAYVSEPTTCVYSLTFETPLVCHPHSLLVYPTLTEALQMKWDEAEQLLFDELITDQGYRKILKDIFEEAGLLKATEEKEIEKQNKKISLEFETVEKCSK
;
A
#
# COMPACT_ATOMS: atom_id res chain seq x y z
N GLY A 1 -0.78 6.02 7.31
CA GLY A 1 -1.13 4.65 7.77
C GLY A 1 -0.96 4.55 9.28
N PRO A 2 -1.29 3.41 9.90
CA PRO A 2 -1.31 3.29 11.36
C PRO A 2 0.08 3.49 12.01
N ALA A 3 0.19 4.49 12.90
CA ALA A 3 1.46 4.92 13.46
C ALA A 3 2.22 3.81 14.20
N HIS A 4 1.50 2.89 14.85
CA HIS A 4 2.11 1.81 15.63
C HIS A 4 2.80 0.75 14.76
N LEU A 5 2.43 0.60 13.48
CA LEU A 5 3.08 -0.35 12.57
C LEU A 5 4.48 0.09 12.15
N PHE A 6 4.81 1.39 12.21
CA PHE A 6 6.15 1.89 11.91
C PHE A 6 7.24 1.33 12.85
N ARG A 7 6.89 0.71 13.98
CA ARG A 7 7.83 -0.02 14.85
C ARG A 7 8.45 -1.26 14.17
N LEU A 8 7.87 -1.70 13.06
CA LEU A 8 8.37 -2.78 12.22
C LEU A 8 9.28 -2.28 11.09
N ALA A 9 9.31 -0.97 10.83
CA ALA A 9 10.18 -0.40 9.82
C ALA A 9 11.65 -0.69 10.15
N GLY A 10 12.44 -1.06 9.14
CA GLY A 10 13.84 -1.45 9.29
C GLY A 10 14.07 -2.85 9.87
N LYS A 11 13.01 -3.63 10.12
CA LYS A 11 13.11 -5.05 10.50
C LYS A 11 12.64 -5.91 9.34
N CYS A 12 13.28 -7.07 9.16
CA CYS A 12 12.94 -8.02 8.12
C CYS A 12 12.60 -9.38 8.73
N PHE A 13 11.58 -10.02 8.19
CA PHE A 13 11.05 -11.28 8.68
C PHE A 13 11.14 -12.30 7.55
N SER A 14 11.79 -13.43 7.83
CA SER A 14 11.99 -14.47 6.84
C SER A 14 11.09 -15.67 7.08
N PHE A 15 10.70 -16.31 5.99
CA PHE A 15 9.97 -17.57 5.96
C PHE A 15 10.62 -18.47 4.92
N VAL A 16 10.93 -19.70 5.29
CA VAL A 16 11.53 -20.68 4.38
C VAL A 16 10.50 -21.74 4.07
N GLU A 17 10.22 -21.91 2.78
CA GLU A 17 9.34 -22.96 2.29
C GLU A 17 10.04 -23.72 1.16
N SER A 18 10.19 -25.03 1.35
CA SER A 18 10.92 -25.91 0.44
C SER A 18 12.34 -25.38 0.15
N THR A 19 12.60 -24.91 -1.07
CA THR A 19 13.92 -24.39 -1.50
C THR A 19 13.99 -22.88 -1.53
N TYR A 20 12.93 -22.15 -1.16
CA TYR A 20 12.88 -20.70 -1.24
C TYR A 20 12.82 -20.07 0.14
N LYS A 21 13.64 -19.03 0.35
CA LYS A 21 13.57 -18.12 1.49
C LYS A 21 12.90 -16.84 1.02
N TYR A 22 11.76 -16.53 1.61
CA TYR A 22 11.07 -15.26 1.43
C TYR A 22 11.48 -14.33 2.57
N GLU A 23 11.69 -13.06 2.26
CA GLU A 23 11.99 -12.03 3.25
C GLU A 23 11.08 -10.83 3.04
N PHE A 24 10.39 -10.44 4.10
CA PHE A 24 9.50 -9.30 4.10
C PHE A 24 10.02 -8.23 5.05
N CYS A 25 10.29 -7.05 4.52
CA CYS A 25 10.67 -5.85 5.26
C CYS A 25 9.53 -4.82 5.14
N PRO A 26 8.69 -4.64 6.18
CA PRO A 26 7.57 -3.69 6.13
C PRO A 26 8.01 -2.29 5.70
N PHE A 27 7.22 -1.68 4.81
CA PHE A 27 7.48 -0.35 4.20
C PHE A 27 8.73 -0.27 3.31
N HIS A 28 9.34 -1.41 2.96
CA HIS A 28 10.49 -1.46 2.06
C HIS A 28 10.20 -2.38 0.87
N ASN A 29 10.46 -3.69 0.99
CA ASN A 29 10.26 -4.64 -0.09
C ASN A 29 9.98 -6.05 0.43
N VAL A 30 9.62 -6.93 -0.51
CA VAL A 30 9.54 -8.37 -0.36
C VAL A 30 10.55 -8.99 -1.34
N THR A 31 11.38 -9.91 -0.87
CA THR A 31 12.33 -10.64 -1.72
C THR A 31 12.15 -12.15 -1.61
N GLN A 32 12.62 -12.85 -2.64
CA GLN A 32 12.71 -14.30 -2.71
C GLN A 32 14.14 -14.69 -3.05
N HIS A 33 14.68 -15.63 -2.29
CA HIS A 33 16.01 -16.18 -2.49
C HIS A 33 15.95 -17.70 -2.51
N GLU A 34 16.29 -18.30 -3.65
CA GLU A 34 16.50 -19.74 -3.75
C GLU A 34 17.73 -20.16 -2.93
N GLN A 35 17.56 -21.16 -2.05
CA GLN A 35 18.57 -21.63 -1.11
C GLN A 35 19.41 -22.79 -1.68
N THR A 36 19.31 -23.09 -2.97
CA THR A 36 20.09 -24.16 -3.59
C THR A 36 21.53 -23.71 -3.82
N PHE A 37 22.50 -24.63 -3.71
CA PHE A 37 23.93 -24.35 -3.94
C PHE A 37 24.30 -24.17 -5.43
N ARG A 38 23.34 -23.77 -6.27
CA ARG A 38 23.60 -23.52 -7.69
C ARG A 38 24.24 -22.16 -7.86
N TRP A 39 25.18 -22.05 -8.79
CA TRP A 39 25.84 -20.78 -9.12
C TRP A 39 24.85 -19.74 -9.70
N ASN A 40 23.68 -20.19 -10.18
CA ASN A 40 22.61 -19.38 -10.76
C ASN A 40 21.29 -19.46 -9.97
N ALA A 41 21.36 -19.65 -8.65
CA ALA A 41 20.19 -19.65 -7.78
C ALA A 41 19.37 -18.35 -7.95
N TYR A 42 18.05 -18.46 -8.11
CA TYR A 42 17.21 -17.29 -8.31
C TYR A 42 17.19 -16.40 -7.06
N SER A 43 17.34 -15.09 -7.26
CA SER A 43 17.20 -14.08 -6.22
C SER A 43 16.53 -12.86 -6.83
N GLY A 44 15.39 -12.45 -6.28
CA GLY A 44 14.62 -11.37 -6.87
C GLY A 44 13.66 -10.66 -5.93
N ILE A 45 13.18 -9.51 -6.38
CA ILE A 45 12.23 -8.66 -5.67
C ILE A 45 10.81 -9.05 -6.10
N LEU A 46 9.96 -9.43 -5.14
CA LEU A 46 8.56 -9.78 -5.39
C LEU A 46 7.61 -8.56 -5.29
N GLY A 47 8.12 -7.44 -4.77
CA GLY A 47 7.42 -6.16 -4.73
C GLY A 47 8.09 -5.17 -3.78
N ILE A 48 7.83 -3.90 -4.02
CA ILE A 48 8.26 -2.73 -3.23
C ILE A 48 7.02 -2.09 -2.63
N TRP A 49 7.11 -1.60 -1.40
CA TRP A 49 6.00 -0.94 -0.73
C TRP A 49 5.39 0.16 -1.60
N HIS A 50 4.07 0.06 -1.85
CA HIS A 50 3.38 0.93 -2.78
C HIS A 50 2.22 1.68 -2.11
N GLU A 51 1.21 0.97 -1.63
CA GLU A 51 0.00 1.54 -1.04
C GLU A 51 -0.67 0.59 -0.04
N TRP A 52 -1.58 1.14 0.76
CA TRP A 52 -2.47 0.34 1.59
C TRP A 52 -3.62 -0.22 0.76
N GLU A 53 -4.15 -1.36 1.20
CA GLU A 53 -5.48 -1.80 0.80
C GLU A 53 -6.46 -1.46 1.92
N ILE A 54 -7.55 -0.78 1.55
CA ILE A 54 -8.57 -0.31 2.47
C ILE A 54 -9.91 -0.88 2.03
N GLU A 55 -10.58 -1.58 2.94
CA GLU A 55 -11.95 -2.06 2.77
C GLU A 55 -12.77 -1.66 4.00
N ASN A 56 -13.99 -1.19 3.77
CA ASN A 56 -14.91 -0.76 4.83
C ASN A 56 -14.25 0.16 5.88
N ASN A 57 -13.47 1.14 5.42
CA ASN A 57 -12.79 2.13 6.28
C ASN A 57 -11.73 1.54 7.22
N THR A 58 -11.24 0.33 6.90
CA THR A 58 -10.19 -0.37 7.65
C THR A 58 -9.04 -0.79 6.73
N PHE A 59 -7.81 -0.75 7.26
CA PHE A 59 -6.63 -1.29 6.59
C PHE A 59 -6.71 -2.81 6.61
N VAL A 60 -6.78 -3.44 5.43
CA VAL A 60 -6.84 -4.91 5.30
C VAL A 60 -5.52 -5.53 4.86
N GLY A 61 -4.67 -4.73 4.21
CA GLY A 61 -3.39 -5.23 3.70
C GLY A 61 -2.49 -4.15 3.13
N MET A 62 -1.33 -4.61 2.69
CA MET A 62 -0.28 -3.79 2.08
C MET A 62 -0.02 -4.31 0.68
N TRP A 63 -0.11 -3.43 -0.32
CA TRP A 63 0.29 -3.74 -1.68
C TRP A 63 1.77 -3.42 -1.87
N MET A 64 2.52 -4.44 -2.29
CA MET A 64 3.91 -4.34 -2.70
C MET A 64 3.94 -4.54 -4.22
N ARG A 65 4.26 -3.51 -5.00
CA ARG A 65 4.21 -3.53 -6.47
C ARG A 65 5.60 -3.29 -7.06
N GLU A 66 5.72 -3.30 -8.38
CA GLU A 66 6.99 -2.97 -9.07
C GLU A 66 8.17 -3.87 -8.65
N GLY A 67 7.90 -5.17 -8.43
CA GLY A 67 8.95 -6.17 -8.31
C GLY A 67 9.63 -6.46 -9.65
N ASP A 68 10.49 -7.47 -9.65
CA ASP A 68 11.23 -7.88 -10.85
C ASP A 68 10.27 -8.26 -11.99
N SER A 69 10.73 -7.99 -13.22
CA SER A 69 9.97 -8.32 -14.42
C SER A 69 9.63 -9.81 -14.48
N CYS A 70 8.39 -10.09 -14.85
CA CYS A 70 7.84 -11.41 -15.06
C CYS A 70 6.97 -11.40 -16.31
N GLU A 71 7.56 -11.87 -17.41
CA GLU A 71 6.92 -11.91 -18.72
C GLU A 71 6.43 -10.53 -19.15
N THR A 72 5.13 -10.26 -19.03
CA THR A 72 4.45 -9.04 -19.46
C THR A 72 4.15 -8.06 -18.32
N LYS A 73 4.39 -8.46 -17.06
CA LYS A 73 4.07 -7.64 -15.88
C LYS A 73 5.20 -7.69 -14.85
N SER A 74 5.21 -6.73 -13.94
CA SER A 74 6.09 -6.81 -12.76
C SER A 74 5.49 -7.72 -11.71
N ARG A 75 6.34 -8.42 -10.95
CA ARG A 75 5.88 -9.15 -9.77
C ARG A 75 5.23 -8.20 -8.78
N GLN A 76 4.16 -8.67 -8.15
CA GLN A 76 3.46 -7.93 -7.11
C GLN A 76 3.07 -8.87 -5.98
N THR A 77 3.02 -8.33 -4.77
CA THR A 77 2.75 -9.08 -3.55
C THR A 77 1.71 -8.35 -2.71
N LYS A 78 0.69 -9.08 -2.29
CA LYS A 78 -0.30 -8.63 -1.30
C LYS A 78 0.07 -9.16 0.07
N VAL A 79 0.31 -8.29 1.04
CA VAL A 79 0.60 -8.70 2.42
C VAL A 79 -0.63 -8.48 3.29
N HIS A 80 -1.18 -9.56 3.84
CA HIS A 80 -2.26 -9.56 4.81
C HIS A 80 -1.70 -9.44 6.23
N LEU A 81 -2.23 -8.51 7.01
CA LEU A 81 -1.86 -8.33 8.41
C LEU A 81 -2.85 -9.09 9.29
N VAL A 82 -2.35 -10.04 10.07
CA VAL A 82 -3.17 -10.89 10.93
C VAL A 82 -2.69 -10.79 12.38
N CYS A 83 -3.64 -10.79 13.33
CA CYS A 83 -3.34 -10.84 14.74
C CYS A 83 -2.56 -12.11 15.08
N GLY A 84 -1.40 -11.96 15.73
CA GLY A 84 -0.58 -13.07 16.17
C GLY A 84 0.21 -12.76 17.44
N LYS A 85 0.80 -13.78 18.06
CA LYS A 85 1.56 -13.62 19.32
C LYS A 85 2.93 -12.99 19.14
N SER A 86 3.48 -13.05 17.92
CA SER A 86 4.83 -12.61 17.58
C SER A 86 4.85 -12.00 16.18
N ASN A 87 5.79 -11.11 15.91
CA ASN A 87 6.03 -10.59 14.56
C ASN A 87 6.73 -11.66 13.71
N LYS A 88 6.02 -12.24 12.73
CA LYS A 88 6.60 -13.24 11.83
C LYS A 88 5.85 -13.31 10.50
N LEU A 89 6.58 -13.69 9.46
CA LEU A 89 5.98 -14.10 8.20
C LEU A 89 5.48 -15.55 8.37
N ALA A 90 4.16 -15.75 8.33
CA ALA A 90 3.53 -17.01 8.71
C ALA A 90 3.22 -17.91 7.52
N TYR A 91 2.88 -17.32 6.38
CA TYR A 91 2.51 -18.04 5.16
C TYR A 91 2.83 -17.22 3.91
N VAL A 92 3.18 -17.92 2.84
CA VAL A 92 3.46 -17.38 1.51
C VAL A 92 2.75 -18.27 0.48
N SER A 93 2.15 -17.67 -0.53
CA SER A 93 1.62 -18.41 -1.68
C SER A 93 1.73 -17.60 -2.97
N GLU A 94 1.74 -18.29 -4.11
CA GLU A 94 1.63 -17.70 -5.44
C GLU A 94 0.29 -18.13 -6.06
N PRO A 95 -0.83 -17.47 -5.69
CA PRO A 95 -2.15 -17.85 -6.19
C PRO A 95 -2.29 -17.72 -7.71
N THR A 96 -1.58 -16.76 -8.32
CA THR A 96 -1.50 -16.62 -9.78
C THR A 96 -0.07 -16.25 -10.14
N THR A 97 0.38 -16.63 -11.35
CA THR A 97 1.75 -16.38 -11.81
C THR A 97 2.16 -14.92 -11.58
N CYS A 98 3.23 -14.73 -10.83
CA CYS A 98 3.83 -13.44 -10.46
C CYS A 98 2.97 -12.52 -9.60
N VAL A 99 1.95 -13.08 -8.95
CA VAL A 99 1.19 -12.42 -7.89
C VAL A 99 1.30 -13.28 -6.64
N TYR A 100 1.90 -12.72 -5.61
CA TYR A 100 2.14 -13.40 -4.35
C TYR A 100 1.16 -12.91 -3.28
N SER A 101 0.81 -13.79 -2.35
CA SER A 101 0.05 -13.48 -1.15
C SER A 101 0.84 -13.90 0.08
N LEU A 102 1.06 -12.96 0.99
CA LEU A 102 1.81 -13.14 2.23
C LEU A 102 0.87 -12.94 3.41
N THR A 103 0.98 -13.79 4.44
CA THR A 103 0.32 -13.57 5.72
C THR A 103 1.37 -13.22 6.77
N PHE A 104 1.30 -11.98 7.26
CA PHE A 104 2.18 -11.48 8.30
C PHE A 104 1.44 -11.41 9.63
N GLU A 105 1.91 -12.18 10.61
CA GLU A 105 1.38 -12.18 11.96
C GLU A 105 2.06 -11.10 12.81
N THR A 106 1.29 -10.32 13.55
CA THR A 106 1.82 -9.35 14.51
C THR A 106 0.83 -9.07 15.66
N PRO A 107 1.29 -8.90 16.90
CA PRO A 107 0.44 -8.47 18.01
C PRO A 107 -0.08 -7.04 17.84
N LEU A 108 0.55 -6.25 16.96
CA LEU A 108 0.22 -4.85 16.74
C LEU A 108 -1.16 -4.64 16.10
N VAL A 109 -1.72 -5.67 15.46
CA VAL A 109 -3.03 -5.61 14.80
C VAL A 109 -4.14 -6.36 15.54
N CYS A 110 -3.89 -6.79 16.79
CA CYS A 110 -4.86 -7.57 17.56
C CYS A 110 -5.97 -6.74 18.21
N HIS A 111 -5.75 -5.43 18.39
CA HIS A 111 -6.78 -4.57 18.97
C HIS A 111 -7.85 -4.28 17.92
N PRO A 112 -9.16 -4.35 18.22
CA PRO A 112 -10.21 -4.17 17.21
C PRO A 112 -10.12 -2.84 16.47
N HIS A 113 -9.56 -1.80 17.11
CA HIS A 113 -9.42 -0.46 16.53
C HIS A 113 -8.03 -0.17 15.94
N SER A 114 -7.11 -1.14 15.88
CA SER A 114 -5.75 -0.88 15.36
C SER A 114 -5.74 -0.57 13.87
N LEU A 115 -6.70 -1.08 13.11
CA LEU A 115 -6.72 -0.96 11.65
C LEU A 115 -7.75 0.05 11.14
N LEU A 116 -8.35 0.86 12.01
CA LEU A 116 -9.27 1.93 11.56
C LEU A 116 -8.50 3.01 10.80
N VAL A 117 -9.06 3.49 9.68
CA VAL A 117 -8.43 4.53 8.86
C VAL A 117 -8.61 5.91 9.49
N TYR A 118 -9.83 6.25 9.92
CA TYR A 118 -10.18 7.58 10.43
C TYR A 118 -9.21 8.14 11.48
N PRO A 119 -8.79 7.39 12.53
CA PRO A 119 -7.86 7.90 13.53
C PRO A 119 -6.44 8.14 13.02
N THR A 120 -6.10 7.66 11.81
CA THR A 120 -4.77 7.85 11.20
C THR A 120 -4.70 9.08 10.30
N LEU A 121 -5.83 9.74 10.05
CA LEU A 121 -5.94 10.94 9.25
C LEU A 121 -5.57 12.19 10.07
N THR A 122 -5.19 13.26 9.37
CA THR A 122 -5.02 14.58 9.99
C THR A 122 -6.39 15.17 10.35
N GLU A 123 -6.42 16.13 11.29
CA GLU A 123 -7.67 16.81 11.68
C GLU A 123 -8.43 17.38 10.48
N ALA A 124 -7.72 18.00 9.54
CA ALA A 124 -8.33 18.54 8.32
C ALA A 124 -9.01 17.47 7.46
N LEU A 125 -8.41 16.28 7.36
CA LEU A 125 -8.99 15.17 6.60
C LEU A 125 -10.12 14.47 7.34
N GLN A 126 -10.06 14.42 8.68
CA GLN A 126 -11.17 13.97 9.52
C GLN A 126 -12.38 14.87 9.34
N MET A 127 -12.20 16.19 9.36
CA MET A 127 -13.30 17.14 9.13
C MET A 127 -13.94 16.96 7.74
N LYS A 128 -13.14 16.75 6.69
CA LYS A 128 -13.67 16.45 5.34
C LYS A 128 -14.46 15.14 5.32
N TRP A 129 -14.02 14.13 6.06
CA TRP A 129 -14.76 12.89 6.20
C TRP A 129 -16.08 13.14 6.92
N ASP A 130 -16.06 13.80 8.08
CA ASP A 130 -17.26 14.08 8.87
C ASP A 130 -18.31 14.85 8.07
N GLU A 131 -17.88 15.81 7.24
CA GLU A 131 -18.74 16.52 6.30
C GLU A 131 -19.34 15.56 5.26
N ALA A 132 -18.56 14.65 4.69
CA ALA A 132 -19.05 13.66 3.74
C ALA A 132 -20.10 12.70 4.35
N GLU A 133 -19.91 12.28 5.61
CA GLU A 133 -20.90 11.50 6.36
C GLU A 133 -22.20 12.28 6.55
N GLN A 134 -22.10 13.55 6.94
CA GLN A 134 -23.25 14.43 7.12
C GLN A 134 -24.01 14.61 5.80
N LEU A 135 -23.31 14.87 4.70
CA LEU A 135 -23.92 14.99 3.38
C LEU A 135 -24.63 13.72 2.93
N LEU A 136 -24.08 12.55 3.25
CA LEU A 136 -24.72 11.26 2.96
C LEU A 136 -25.97 11.07 3.82
N PHE A 137 -25.88 11.38 5.12
CA PHE A 137 -27.01 11.29 6.06
C PHE A 137 -28.17 12.22 5.68
N ASP A 138 -27.86 13.43 5.22
CA ASP A 138 -28.83 14.41 4.74
C ASP A 138 -29.34 14.08 3.32
N GLU A 139 -28.93 12.95 2.74
CA GLU A 139 -29.28 12.48 1.38
C GLU A 139 -28.91 13.48 0.26
N LEU A 140 -27.93 14.34 0.52
CA LEU A 140 -27.43 15.34 -0.44
C LEU A 140 -26.43 14.74 -1.45
N ILE A 141 -25.88 13.57 -1.13
CA ILE A 141 -25.00 12.80 -2.01
C ILE A 141 -25.43 11.32 -2.02
N THR A 142 -25.06 10.61 -3.08
CA THR A 142 -25.26 9.16 -3.18
C THR A 142 -24.12 8.38 -2.52
N ASP A 143 -24.32 7.09 -2.25
CA ASP A 143 -23.26 6.18 -1.80
C ASP A 143 -22.02 6.21 -2.73
N GLN A 144 -22.25 6.35 -4.04
CA GLN A 144 -21.17 6.47 -5.01
C GLN A 144 -20.40 7.77 -4.84
N GLY A 145 -21.11 8.88 -4.59
CA GLY A 145 -20.51 10.18 -4.28
C GLY A 145 -19.66 10.13 -3.01
N TYR A 146 -20.21 9.56 -1.94
CA TYR A 146 -19.51 9.37 -0.68
C TYR A 146 -18.23 8.52 -0.84
N ARG A 147 -18.32 7.37 -1.53
CA ARG A 147 -17.13 6.52 -1.80
C ARG A 147 -16.05 7.26 -2.60
N LYS A 148 -16.45 8.13 -3.53
CA LYS A 148 -15.51 8.95 -4.30
C LYS A 148 -14.79 9.96 -3.40
N ILE A 149 -15.52 10.64 -2.52
CA ILE A 149 -14.94 11.59 -1.55
C ILE A 149 -13.95 10.87 -0.62
N LEU A 150 -14.33 9.70 -0.08
CA LEU A 150 -13.41 8.91 0.74
C LEU A 150 -12.15 8.50 0.00
N LYS A 151 -12.27 8.08 -1.27
CA LYS A 151 -11.11 7.73 -2.10
C LYS A 151 -10.17 8.94 -2.25
N ASP A 152 -10.72 10.12 -2.52
CA ASP A 152 -9.91 11.34 -2.64
C ASP A 152 -9.24 11.71 -1.30
N ILE A 153 -9.93 11.53 -0.16
CA ILE A 153 -9.33 11.68 1.19
C ILE A 153 -8.16 10.72 1.38
N PHE A 154 -8.30 9.46 0.97
CA PHE A 154 -7.24 8.45 1.13
C PHE A 154 -6.05 8.69 0.21
N GLU A 155 -6.29 9.20 -1.00
CA GLU A 155 -5.24 9.67 -1.91
C GLU A 155 -4.50 10.89 -1.32
N GLU A 156 -5.22 11.87 -0.76
CA GLU A 156 -4.63 13.06 -0.11
C GLU A 156 -3.82 12.69 1.14
N ALA A 157 -4.28 11.69 1.90
CA ALA A 157 -3.56 11.13 3.05
C ALA A 157 -2.32 10.29 2.66
N GLY A 158 -2.09 10.04 1.37
CA GLY A 158 -1.03 9.17 0.87
C GLY A 158 -1.20 7.70 1.28
N LEU A 159 -2.45 7.28 1.56
CA LEU A 159 -2.76 5.89 1.88
C LEU A 159 -2.96 5.06 0.61
N LEU A 160 -3.54 5.67 -0.42
CA LEU A 160 -3.70 5.12 -1.75
C LEU A 160 -2.87 5.92 -2.75
N LYS A 161 -2.37 5.26 -3.78
CA LYS A 161 -1.79 5.95 -4.93
C LYS A 161 -2.91 6.46 -5.82
N ALA A 162 -2.67 7.59 -6.49
CA ALA A 162 -3.62 8.07 -7.48
C ALA A 162 -3.62 7.08 -8.65
N THR A 163 -4.76 6.89 -9.31
CA THR A 163 -4.83 6.08 -10.52
C THR A 163 -3.92 6.67 -11.61
N GLU A 164 -3.32 5.83 -12.45
CA GLU A 164 -2.38 6.23 -13.52
C GLU A 164 -2.92 7.40 -14.36
N GLU A 165 -4.23 7.45 -14.65
CA GLU A 165 -4.90 8.57 -15.34
C GLU A 165 -4.78 9.91 -14.59
N LYS A 166 -4.98 9.90 -13.26
CA LYS A 166 -4.82 11.08 -12.40
C LYS A 166 -3.35 11.45 -12.22
N GLU A 167 -2.44 10.48 -12.28
CA GLU A 167 -0.99 10.72 -12.25
C GLU A 167 -0.50 11.39 -13.53
N ILE A 168 -0.99 10.96 -14.70
CA ILE A 168 -0.75 11.58 -16.00
C ILE A 168 -1.32 13.01 -16.03
N GLU A 169 -2.53 13.24 -15.51
CA GLU A 169 -3.10 14.59 -15.38
C GLU A 169 -2.29 15.48 -14.44
N LYS A 170 -1.81 14.96 -13.29
CA LYS A 170 -0.94 15.70 -12.37
C LYS A 170 0.42 16.02 -13.00
N GLN A 171 1.01 15.09 -13.76
CA GLN A 171 2.25 15.33 -14.50
C GLN A 171 2.05 16.38 -15.59
N ASN A 172 0.97 16.31 -16.36
CA ASN A 172 0.63 17.31 -17.37
C ASN A 172 0.35 18.69 -16.77
N LYS A 173 -0.32 18.77 -15.61
CA LYS A 173 -0.50 20.03 -14.86
C LYS A 173 0.81 20.59 -14.30
N LYS A 174 1.72 19.71 -13.85
CA LYS A 174 3.03 20.13 -13.34
C LYS A 174 3.92 20.66 -14.46
N ILE A 175 3.89 20.02 -15.63
CA ILE A 175 4.55 20.49 -16.85
C ILE A 175 3.96 21.82 -17.31
N SER A 176 2.63 22.00 -17.30
CA SER A 176 2.02 23.28 -17.68
C SER A 176 2.39 24.43 -16.73
N LEU A 177 2.47 24.16 -15.41
CA LEU A 177 2.92 25.13 -14.41
C LEU A 177 4.41 25.49 -14.55
N GLU A 178 5.26 24.55 -14.95
CA GLU A 178 6.68 24.83 -15.25
C GLU A 178 6.80 25.75 -16.48
N PHE A 179 6.02 25.54 -17.55
CA PHE A 179 6.04 26.38 -18.74
C PHE A 179 5.50 27.81 -18.50
N GLU A 180 4.53 28.00 -17.59
CA GLU A 180 4.03 29.35 -17.24
C GLU A 180 5.07 30.23 -16.53
N THR A 181 6.08 29.64 -15.88
CA THR A 181 7.09 30.40 -15.14
C THR A 181 8.24 30.95 -16.00
N VAL A 182 8.42 30.43 -17.22
CA VAL A 182 9.53 30.81 -18.11
C VAL A 182 9.20 32.04 -18.99
N GLU A 183 7.91 32.42 -19.14
CA GLU A 183 7.49 33.53 -20.01
C GLU A 183 7.42 34.91 -19.34
N LYS A 184 7.85 35.07 -18.07
CA LYS A 184 7.85 36.38 -17.37
C LYS A 184 9.21 37.10 -17.31
N CYS A 185 10.16 36.74 -18.16
CA CYS A 185 11.39 37.52 -18.33
C CYS A 185 11.57 38.02 -19.76
N SER A 186 10.83 39.08 -20.12
CA SER A 186 11.30 40.07 -21.09
C SER A 186 10.52 41.39 -20.95
N LYS A 187 11.13 42.36 -20.28
CA LYS A 187 11.14 43.79 -20.67
C LYS A 187 12.16 44.55 -19.83
#